data_AF-A0A3L7XU91-F1
#
_entry.id   AF-A0A3L7XU91-F1
#
_cell.length_a   1.000
_cell.length_b   1.000
_cell.length_c   1.000
_cell.angle_alpha   90.00
_cell.angle_beta   90.00
_cell.angle_gamma   90.00
#
_symmetry.space_group_name_H-M   'P 1'
#
loop_
_entity.id
_entity.type
_entity.pdbx_description
1 polymer ?
#
loop_
_entity_poly.entity_id
_entity_poly.type
_entity_poly.pdbx_seq_one_letter_code
_entity_poly.pdbx_strand_id
1 'polypeptide(L)'
;MAALAGPQPAAAPLVGQLFSRRWWWVTLLVIAALGVMAGLGNWQLVRLDERRVRNAQQQAMLAGPQLDLAVLQWPADLKPLHMQPAAVSGEFDYAQQVLLKEQLYVGQAGVHLLTPLRIAGSNYAVLVDRGWISQAASMGDL
;
A
#
# COMPACT_ATOMS: atom_id res chain seq x y z
N MET A 1 -59.96 -25.57 34.84
CA MET A 1 -58.70 -24.86 35.17
C MET A 1 -58.31 -23.99 33.97
N ALA A 2 -58.97 -22.85 33.77
CA ALA A 2 -58.67 -21.92 32.68
C ALA A 2 -58.03 -20.67 33.28
N ALA A 3 -56.73 -20.50 33.06
CA ALA A 3 -55.95 -19.37 33.54
C ALA A 3 -56.25 -18.11 32.69
N LEU A 4 -56.55 -17.02 33.39
CA LEU A 4 -56.84 -15.69 32.86
C LEU A 4 -55.61 -15.13 32.11
N ALA A 5 -55.68 -15.06 30.78
CA ALA A 5 -54.78 -14.24 29.98
C ALA A 5 -55.21 -12.77 30.13
N GLY A 6 -54.55 -12.04 31.03
CA GLY A 6 -54.72 -10.59 31.14
C GLY A 6 -54.26 -9.88 29.86
N PRO A 7 -54.80 -8.69 29.55
CA PRO A 7 -54.44 -7.94 28.35
C PRO A 7 -52.94 -7.61 28.37
N GLN A 8 -52.20 -8.09 27.36
CA GLN A 8 -50.80 -7.76 27.14
C GLN A 8 -50.68 -6.26 26.80
N PRO A 9 -49.75 -5.51 27.42
CA PRO A 9 -49.55 -4.11 27.07
C PRO A 9 -49.08 -4.03 25.62
N ALA A 10 -49.84 -3.32 24.78
CA ALA A 10 -49.46 -3.06 23.39
C ALA A 10 -48.09 -2.37 23.36
N ALA A 11 -47.14 -2.93 22.61
CA ALA A 11 -45.84 -2.30 22.40
C ALA A 11 -46.07 -0.89 21.84
N ALA A 12 -45.69 0.13 22.61
CA ALA A 12 -45.81 1.52 22.17
C ALA A 12 -45.05 1.69 20.83
N PRO A 13 -45.56 2.49 19.89
CA PRO A 13 -44.89 2.68 18.61
C PRO A 13 -43.56 3.40 18.87
N LEU A 14 -42.47 2.62 18.86
CA LEU A 14 -41.09 3.08 19.10
C LEU A 14 -40.73 4.31 18.26
N VAL A 15 -41.31 4.40 17.05
CA VAL A 15 -41.13 5.51 16.11
C VAL A 15 -41.61 6.85 16.69
N GLY A 16 -42.72 6.88 17.43
CA GLY A 16 -43.24 8.12 18.02
C GLY A 16 -42.44 8.62 19.22
N GLN A 17 -41.78 7.71 19.96
CA GLN A 17 -40.95 8.06 21.11
C GLN A 17 -39.61 8.69 20.70
N LEU A 18 -39.08 8.35 19.51
CA LEU A 18 -37.86 8.93 18.93
C LEU A 18 -38.00 10.44 18.62
N PHE A 19 -39.23 10.93 18.48
CA PHE A 19 -39.55 12.34 18.22
C PHE A 19 -40.12 13.07 19.45
N SER A 20 -40.12 12.43 20.62
CA SER A 20 -40.46 13.14 21.87
C SER A 20 -39.42 14.24 22.17
N ARG A 21 -39.84 15.33 22.83
CA ARG A 21 -38.97 16.50 23.13
C ARG A 21 -37.65 16.14 23.83
N ARG A 22 -37.61 14.98 24.52
CA ARG A 22 -36.44 14.45 25.22
C ARG A 22 -35.45 13.71 24.30
N TRP A 23 -35.90 13.11 23.19
CA TRP A 23 -35.11 12.19 22.35
C TRP A 23 -34.66 12.78 21.01
N TRP A 24 -35.21 13.93 20.59
CA TRP A 24 -34.87 14.56 19.32
C TRP A 24 -33.36 14.82 19.12
N TRP A 25 -32.62 15.19 20.17
CA TRP A 25 -31.16 15.37 20.11
C TRP A 25 -30.41 14.06 19.80
N VAL A 26 -30.87 12.94 20.34
CA VAL A 26 -30.28 11.61 20.06
C VAL A 26 -30.52 11.24 18.60
N THR A 27 -31.73 11.48 18.09
CA THR A 27 -32.09 11.26 16.69
C THR A 27 -31.22 12.12 15.75
N LEU A 28 -31.00 13.40 16.08
CA LEU A 28 -30.08 14.26 15.33
C LEU A 28 -28.65 13.74 15.34
N LEU A 29 -28.15 13.28 16.49
CA LEU A 29 -26.81 12.71 16.60
C LEU A 29 -26.66 11.47 15.72
N VAL A 30 -27.65 10.57 15.70
CA VAL A 30 -27.64 9.39 14.84
C VAL A 30 -27.63 9.78 13.37
N ILE A 31 -28.44 10.76 12.96
CA ILE A 31 -28.45 11.27 11.58
C ILE A 31 -27.09 11.87 11.20
N ALA A 32 -26.50 12.66 12.11
CA ALA A 32 -25.17 13.24 11.89
C ALA A 32 -24.10 12.14 11.77
N ALA A 33 -24.14 11.12 12.64
CA ALA A 33 -23.22 9.99 12.60
C ALA A 33 -23.36 9.19 11.29
N LEU A 34 -24.58 8.94 10.82
CA LEU A 34 -24.84 8.32 9.52
C LEU A 34 -24.24 9.13 8.37
N GLY A 35 -24.40 10.45 8.40
CA GLY A 35 -23.79 11.37 7.42
C GLY A 35 -22.26 11.28 7.41
N VAL A 36 -21.62 11.26 8.59
CA VAL A 36 -20.17 11.11 8.71
C VAL A 36 -19.71 9.75 8.19
N MET A 37 -20.40 8.66 8.56
CA MET A 37 -20.05 7.31 8.08
C MET A 37 -20.19 7.19 6.56
N ALA A 38 -21.23 7.77 5.96
CA ALA A 38 -21.40 7.81 4.52
C ALA A 38 -20.28 8.60 3.83
N GLY A 39 -19.89 9.76 4.41
CA GLY A 39 -18.76 10.55 3.94
C GLY A 39 -17.44 9.79 3.99
N LEU A 40 -17.18 9.08 5.09
CA LEU A 40 -16.00 8.21 5.22
C LEU A 40 -16.03 7.03 4.24
N GLY A 41 -17.21 6.44 4.00
CA GLY A 41 -17.39 5.40 2.99
C GLY A 41 -17.02 5.90 1.59
N ASN A 42 -17.50 7.09 1.21
CA ASN A 42 -17.11 7.71 -0.06
C ASN A 42 -15.59 8.00 -0.11
N TRP A 43 -15.00 8.51 0.97
CA TRP A 43 -13.56 8.75 1.05
C TRP A 43 -12.76 7.45 0.86
N GLN A 44 -13.19 6.34 1.48
CA GLN A 44 -12.55 5.04 1.30
C GLN A 44 -12.59 4.58 -0.17
N LEU A 45 -13.72 4.78 -0.86
CA LEU A 45 -13.86 4.44 -2.28
C LEU A 45 -12.95 5.29 -3.17
N VAL A 46 -12.90 6.61 -2.96
CA VAL A 46 -11.99 7.50 -3.68
C VAL A 46 -10.55 7.09 -3.45
N ARG A 47 -10.17 6.83 -2.20
CA ARG A 47 -8.81 6.40 -1.86
C ARG A 47 -8.43 5.06 -2.46
N LEU A 48 -9.39 4.15 -2.60
CA LEU A 48 -9.21 2.87 -3.28
C LEU A 48 -9.00 3.07 -4.78
N ASP A 49 -9.78 3.95 -5.41
CA ASP A 49 -9.66 4.24 -6.84
C ASP A 49 -8.29 4.86 -7.17
N GLU A 50 -7.84 5.82 -6.36
CA GLU A 50 -6.48 6.38 -6.46
C GLU A 50 -5.39 5.29 -6.41
N ARG A 51 -5.55 4.31 -5.52
CA ARG A 51 -4.61 3.18 -5.42
C ARG A 51 -4.68 2.29 -6.66
N ARG A 52 -5.88 2.00 -7.17
CA ARG A 52 -6.08 1.19 -8.37
C ARG A 52 -5.47 1.83 -9.60
N VAL A 53 -5.69 3.13 -9.81
CA VAL A 53 -5.10 3.87 -10.93
C VAL A 53 -3.58 3.82 -10.88
N ARG A 54 -2.97 4.10 -9.73
CA ARG A 54 -1.51 4.00 -9.57
C ARG A 54 -1.00 2.58 -9.82
N ASN A 55 -1.63 1.56 -9.25
CA ASN A 55 -1.22 0.18 -9.43
C ASN A 55 -1.37 -0.26 -10.89
N ALA A 56 -2.44 0.14 -11.57
CA ALA A 56 -2.66 -0.18 -12.98
C ALA A 56 -1.58 0.45 -13.89
N GLN A 57 -1.17 1.69 -13.61
CA GLN A 57 -0.07 2.34 -14.31
C GLN A 57 1.24 1.58 -14.12
N GLN A 58 1.57 1.20 -12.88
CA GLN A 58 2.78 0.43 -12.59
C GLN A 58 2.76 -0.97 -13.23
N GLN A 59 1.62 -1.65 -13.19
CA GLN A 59 1.44 -2.95 -13.85
C GLN A 59 1.59 -2.84 -15.36
N ALA A 60 1.07 -1.79 -15.99
CA ALA A 60 1.25 -1.55 -17.41
C ALA A 60 2.73 -1.31 -17.78
N MET A 61 3.48 -0.57 -16.94
CA MET A 61 4.92 -0.38 -17.13
C MET A 61 5.68 -1.70 -17.02
N LEU A 62 5.38 -2.52 -16.01
CA LEU A 62 5.99 -3.83 -15.80
C LEU A 62 5.60 -4.87 -16.86
N ALA A 63 4.48 -4.69 -17.55
CA ALA A 63 4.07 -5.52 -18.67
C ALA A 63 4.61 -5.01 -20.03
N GLY A 64 5.38 -3.92 -20.02
CA GLY A 64 6.01 -3.35 -21.20
C GLY A 64 7.09 -4.25 -21.80
N PRO A 65 7.64 -3.85 -22.97
CA PRO A 65 8.74 -4.57 -23.60
C PRO A 65 9.95 -4.60 -22.68
N GLN A 66 10.63 -5.75 -22.64
CA GLN A 66 11.87 -5.89 -21.88
C GLN A 66 13.00 -5.12 -22.54
N LEU A 67 13.67 -4.26 -21.78
CA LEU A 67 14.84 -3.49 -22.21
C LEU A 67 16.10 -4.34 -22.10
N ASP A 68 16.88 -4.41 -23.17
CA ASP A 68 18.23 -4.96 -23.10
C ASP A 68 19.23 -3.85 -22.74
N LEU A 69 19.71 -3.84 -21.49
CA LEU A 69 20.60 -2.79 -21.01
C LEU A 69 22.01 -2.89 -21.61
N ALA A 70 22.36 -4.00 -22.27
CA ALA A 70 23.67 -4.14 -22.93
C ALA A 70 23.77 -3.29 -24.20
N VAL A 71 22.64 -3.06 -24.88
CA VAL A 71 22.56 -2.30 -26.14
C VAL A 71 21.77 -1.01 -26.02
N LEU A 72 21.14 -0.77 -24.86
CA LEU A 72 20.34 0.41 -24.62
C LEU A 72 21.18 1.68 -24.74
N GLN A 73 20.74 2.58 -25.62
CA GLN A 73 21.25 3.95 -25.64
C GLN A 73 20.60 4.72 -24.49
N TRP A 74 21.39 5.03 -23.47
CA TRP A 74 20.90 5.71 -22.27
C TRP A 74 20.35 7.10 -22.61
N PRO A 75 19.05 7.34 -22.41
CA PRO A 75 18.47 8.66 -22.63
C PRO A 75 18.92 9.64 -21.52
N ALA A 76 18.91 10.93 -21.83
CA ALA A 76 19.22 11.96 -20.84
C ALA A 76 18.18 12.03 -19.70
N ASP A 77 16.92 11.66 -19.98
CA ASP A 77 15.86 11.50 -18.99
C ASP A 77 15.53 10.01 -18.79
N LEU A 78 15.72 9.52 -17.57
CA LEU A 78 15.46 8.13 -17.20
C LEU A 78 14.02 7.90 -16.72
N LYS A 79 13.22 8.96 -16.49
CA LYS A 79 11.82 8.83 -16.04
C LYS A 79 10.98 7.87 -16.90
N PRO A 80 11.10 7.85 -18.24
CA PRO A 80 10.32 6.93 -19.07
C PRO A 80 10.68 5.45 -18.87
N LEU A 81 11.89 5.16 -18.38
CA LEU A 81 12.38 3.80 -18.13
C LEU A 81 12.00 3.29 -16.72
N HIS A 82 11.34 4.12 -15.91
CA HIS A 82 10.94 3.75 -14.56
C HIS A 82 9.96 2.56 -14.59
N MET A 83 10.24 1.54 -13.78
CA MET A 83 9.44 0.30 -13.68
C MET A 83 9.28 -0.48 -14.99
N GLN A 84 10.20 -0.31 -15.95
CA GLN A 84 10.25 -1.18 -17.13
C GLN A 84 11.06 -2.45 -16.84
N PRO A 85 10.63 -3.62 -17.36
CA PRO A 85 11.42 -4.83 -17.30
C PRO A 85 12.74 -4.63 -18.04
N ALA A 86 13.82 -5.18 -17.50
CA ALA A 86 15.13 -5.11 -18.10
C ALA A 86 15.85 -6.46 -18.04
N ALA A 87 16.73 -6.73 -19.00
CA ALA A 87 17.66 -7.85 -19.02
C ALA A 87 19.07 -7.33 -19.28
N VAL A 88 20.03 -7.93 -18.59
CA VAL A 88 21.45 -7.72 -18.86
C VAL A 88 22.26 -8.88 -18.29
N SER A 89 23.36 -9.19 -18.95
CA SER A 89 24.34 -10.19 -18.50
C SER A 89 25.64 -9.51 -18.12
N GLY A 90 26.29 -10.00 -17.07
CA GLY A 90 27.47 -9.37 -16.50
C GLY A 90 28.01 -10.10 -15.29
N GLU A 91 28.99 -9.47 -14.64
CA GLU A 91 29.62 -9.99 -13.42
C GLU A 91 29.37 -9.04 -12.25
N PHE A 92 29.00 -9.59 -11.09
CA PHE A 92 28.83 -8.81 -9.88
C PHE A 92 30.19 -8.39 -9.30
N ASP A 93 30.36 -7.10 -9.05
CA ASP A 93 31.51 -6.56 -8.34
C ASP A 93 31.20 -6.45 -6.84
N TYR A 94 31.48 -7.52 -6.11
CA TYR A 94 31.30 -7.56 -4.65
C TYR A 94 32.30 -6.67 -3.90
N ALA A 95 33.41 -6.26 -4.51
CA ALA A 95 34.37 -5.38 -3.87
C ALA A 95 33.86 -3.93 -3.77
N GLN A 96 32.88 -3.55 -4.60
CA GLN A 96 32.24 -2.23 -4.63
C GLN A 96 30.78 -2.27 -4.17
N GLN A 97 30.42 -3.28 -3.39
CA GLN A 97 29.11 -3.38 -2.74
C GLN A 97 28.88 -2.20 -1.78
N VAL A 98 27.66 -1.67 -1.79
CA VAL A 98 27.25 -0.57 -0.90
C VAL A 98 26.02 -0.97 -0.10
N LEU A 99 26.04 -0.65 1.20
CA LEU A 99 24.87 -0.75 2.06
C LEU A 99 24.16 0.59 2.10
N LEU A 100 22.94 0.63 1.58
CA LEU A 100 22.06 1.77 1.77
C LEU A 100 21.45 1.68 3.16
N LYS A 101 21.95 2.51 4.08
CA LYS A 101 21.55 2.52 5.50
C LYS A 101 20.22 3.24 5.72
N GLU A 102 19.72 3.15 6.95
CA GLU A 102 18.55 3.88 7.44
C GLU A 102 17.24 3.54 6.69
N GLN A 103 17.13 2.29 6.22
CA GLN A 103 15.96 1.83 5.49
C GLN A 103 14.97 1.20 6.45
N LEU A 104 13.76 1.75 6.50
CA LEU A 104 12.66 1.21 7.31
C LEU A 104 11.77 0.33 6.44
N TYR A 105 11.73 -0.97 6.74
CA TYR A 105 10.87 -1.92 6.06
C TYR A 105 9.94 -2.60 7.07
N VAL A 106 8.62 -2.43 6.89
CA VAL A 106 7.58 -3.01 7.76
C VAL A 106 7.83 -2.73 9.25
N GLY A 107 8.25 -1.49 9.56
CA GLY A 107 8.52 -1.05 10.95
C GLY A 107 9.84 -1.55 11.54
N GLN A 108 10.64 -2.31 10.79
CA GLN A 108 11.97 -2.75 11.20
C GLN A 108 13.05 -1.93 10.48
N ALA A 109 14.05 -1.50 11.24
CA ALA A 109 15.19 -0.79 10.67
C ALA A 109 16.19 -1.80 10.07
N GLY A 110 16.72 -1.48 8.89
CA GLY A 110 17.56 -2.36 8.10
C GLY A 110 18.40 -1.61 7.07
N VAL A 111 19.02 -2.38 6.20
CA VAL A 111 19.86 -1.88 5.11
C VAL A 111 19.49 -2.58 3.81
N HIS A 112 19.53 -1.84 2.70
CA HIS A 112 19.47 -2.45 1.36
C HIS A 112 20.88 -2.76 0.88
N LEU A 113 21.05 -3.96 0.32
CA LEU A 113 22.30 -4.41 -0.23
C LEU A 113 22.35 -4.09 -1.73
N LEU A 114 23.15 -3.10 -2.12
CA LEU A 114 23.33 -2.73 -3.52
C LEU A 114 24.65 -3.29 -4.03
N THR A 115 24.59 -4.10 -5.09
CA THR A 115 25.79 -4.67 -5.72
C THR A 115 25.86 -4.22 -7.17
N PRO A 116 26.96 -3.58 -7.60
CA PRO A 116 27.17 -3.27 -9.00
C PRO A 116 27.28 -4.55 -9.83
N LEU A 117 26.52 -4.63 -10.93
CA LEU A 117 26.66 -5.62 -11.98
C LEU A 117 27.35 -4.96 -13.17
N ARG A 118 28.60 -5.35 -13.43
CA ARG A 118 29.38 -4.85 -14.58
C ARG A 118 28.85 -5.50 -15.86
N ILE A 119 28.39 -4.68 -16.79
CA ILE A 119 27.80 -5.17 -18.05
C ILE A 119 28.92 -5.73 -18.92
N ALA A 120 28.75 -6.98 -19.38
CA ALA A 120 29.74 -7.64 -20.23
C ALA A 120 30.03 -6.83 -21.50
N GLY A 121 31.31 -6.64 -21.83
CA GLY A 121 31.72 -5.90 -23.02
C GLY A 121 31.55 -4.38 -22.95
N SER A 122 31.27 -3.80 -21.78
CA SER A 122 31.18 -2.35 -21.60
C SER A 122 31.92 -1.87 -20.34
N ASN A 123 32.10 -0.55 -20.22
CA ASN A 123 32.61 0.10 -19.01
C ASN A 123 31.49 0.56 -18.06
N TYR A 124 30.24 0.18 -18.34
CA TYR A 124 29.08 0.54 -17.53
C TYR A 124 28.77 -0.54 -16.49
N ALA A 125 28.18 -0.12 -15.38
CA ALA A 125 27.65 -1.00 -14.35
C ALA A 125 26.23 -0.58 -13.99
N VAL A 126 25.40 -1.56 -13.64
CA VAL A 126 24.04 -1.34 -13.13
C VAL A 126 24.04 -1.67 -11.65
N LEU A 127 23.57 -0.76 -10.82
CA LEU A 127 23.35 -1.04 -9.40
C LEU A 127 22.13 -1.95 -9.26
N VAL A 128 22.36 -3.16 -8.76
CA VAL A 128 21.30 -4.13 -8.49
C VAL A 128 21.02 -4.13 -7.00
N ASP A 129 19.78 -3.83 -6.64
CA ASP A 129 19.29 -4.05 -5.28
C ASP A 129 19.04 -5.55 -5.04
N ARG A 130 19.84 -6.13 -4.15
CA ARG A 130 19.81 -7.56 -3.79
C ARG A 130 18.81 -7.85 -2.68
N GLY A 131 18.16 -6.83 -2.14
CA GLY A 131 17.15 -6.94 -1.09
C GLY A 131 17.55 -6.28 0.22
N TRP A 132 16.64 -6.39 1.17
CA TRP A 132 16.70 -5.75 2.48
C TRP A 132 17.13 -6.74 3.57
N ILE A 133 18.02 -6.29 4.46
CA ILE A 133 18.52 -7.05 5.61
C ILE A 133 18.13 -6.30 6.88
N SER A 134 17.48 -7.00 7.83
CA SER A 134 17.11 -6.39 9.11
C SER A 134 18.35 -6.20 10.01
N GLN A 135 18.43 -5.07 10.72
CA GLN A 135 19.49 -4.87 11.73
C GLN A 135 19.36 -5.85 12.91
N ALA A 136 18.14 -6.28 13.21
CA ALA A 136 17.89 -7.29 14.25
C ALA A 136 18.49 -8.65 13.89
N ALA A 137 18.45 -9.06 12.62
CA ALA A 137 19.09 -10.29 12.16
C ALA A 137 20.63 -10.15 12.17
N SER A 138 21.17 -8.97 11.86
CA SER A 138 22.63 -8.78 11.84
C SER A 138 23.28 -8.75 13.23
N MET A 139 22.51 -8.52 14.31
CA MET A 139 23.02 -8.54 15.70
C MET A 139 22.98 -9.94 16.35
N GLY A 140 22.40 -10.95 15.69
CA GLY A 140 22.34 -12.33 16.20
C GLY A 140 23.55 -13.20 15.84
N ASP A 141 24.34 -12.79 14.85
CA ASP A 141 25.45 -13.58 14.26
C ASP A 141 26.85 -12.95 14.50
N LEU A 142 27.00 -12.13 15.55
CA LEU A 142 28.27 -11.59 16.05
C LEU A 142 28.50 -11.98 17.51
#